data_AF-A0AAV2MGV0-F1
#
_entry.id   AF-A0AAV2MGV0-F1
#
_cell.length_a   1.000
_cell.length_b   1.000
_cell.length_c   1.000
_cell.angle_alpha   90.00
_cell.angle_beta   90.00
_cell.angle_gamma   90.00
#
_symmetry.space_group_name_H-M   'P 1'
#
loop_
_entity.id
_entity.type
_entity.pdbx_description
1 polymer ?
#
loop_
_entity_poly.entity_id
_entity_poly.type
_entity_poly.pdbx_seq_one_letter_code
_entity_poly.pdbx_strand_id
1 'polypeptide(L)'
;MFVLVVFLTLQQALGICVPGKPCLILCMFERQEREFCPTNAGIQKEIVDIHNQFRRDVQPPAQDMLMMSWDDEAMTTAQAWVDKCKRRHGPPSSRLYNGTKYELGENLFFSSSAKSWRSVITAWHNEVEHFTYPNISAKGKATGHYTQVIWNSSYKVGCGMTKCPGNIHFYGCQYYRAGNFRSWRPYTEGEACGMCPGHCVDKLCTNPCPYVNKIRNCGDVSKDRCKQKFYRNMCQARCECDTEIIPVYKK
;
A
#
# COMPACT_ATOMS: atom_id res chain seq x y z
N MET A 1 -10.13 45.03 -16.73
CA MET A 1 -10.37 43.57 -16.83
C MET A 1 -9.23 42.79 -17.52
N PHE A 2 -8.09 43.41 -17.86
CA PHE A 2 -6.94 42.71 -18.46
C PHE A 2 -5.76 42.50 -17.49
N VAL A 3 -5.63 43.33 -16.46
CA VAL A 3 -4.50 43.27 -15.50
C VAL A 3 -4.65 42.13 -14.47
N LEU A 4 -5.88 41.73 -14.12
CA LEU A 4 -6.13 40.66 -13.15
C LEU A 4 -5.79 39.25 -13.70
N VAL A 5 -5.88 39.06 -15.01
CA VAL A 5 -5.58 37.77 -15.67
C VAL A 5 -4.07 37.52 -15.71
N VAL A 6 -3.26 38.58 -15.83
CA VAL A 6 -1.78 38.45 -15.88
C VAL A 6 -1.20 38.10 -14.51
N PHE A 7 -1.79 38.58 -13.41
CA PHE A 7 -1.38 38.20 -12.06
C PHE A 7 -1.69 36.73 -11.73
N LEU A 8 -2.80 36.19 -12.25
CA LEU A 8 -3.12 34.76 -12.12
C LEU A 8 -2.17 33.87 -12.92
N THR A 9 -1.58 34.36 -14.02
CA THR A 9 -0.63 33.58 -14.84
C THR A 9 0.79 33.53 -14.27
N LEU A 10 1.25 34.54 -13.52
CA LEU A 10 2.60 34.51 -12.92
C LEU A 10 2.65 33.70 -11.62
N GLN A 11 1.54 33.57 -10.89
CA GLN A 11 1.47 32.73 -9.69
C GLN A 11 1.33 31.23 -10.00
N GLN A 12 1.03 30.87 -11.24
CA GLN A 12 0.98 29.47 -11.72
C GLN A 12 2.32 28.96 -12.25
N ALA A 13 3.28 29.86 -12.54
CA ALA A 13 4.62 29.50 -13.00
C ALA A 13 5.59 29.16 -11.85
N LEU A 14 5.25 29.52 -10.62
CA LEU A 14 5.92 29.07 -9.41
C LEU A 14 5.11 27.90 -8.86
N GLY A 15 5.67 26.69 -8.87
CA GLY A 15 5.05 25.51 -8.27
C GLY A 15 4.87 25.65 -6.76
N ILE A 16 3.91 26.49 -6.35
CA ILE A 16 3.55 26.68 -4.95
C ILE A 16 2.64 25.52 -4.57
N CYS A 17 3.28 24.43 -4.11
CA CYS A 17 2.58 23.37 -3.41
C CYS A 17 1.86 24.01 -2.20
N VAL A 18 0.55 23.84 -2.09
CA VAL A 18 -0.19 24.29 -0.90
C VAL A 18 0.31 23.44 0.28
N PRO A 19 0.68 24.02 1.43
CA PRO A 19 1.03 23.25 2.61
C PRO A 19 -0.10 22.26 2.96
N GLY A 20 0.20 20.97 2.98
CA GLY A 20 -0.79 19.91 3.26
C GLY A 20 -1.55 19.37 2.04
N LYS A 21 -1.20 19.72 0.79
CA LYS A 21 -1.74 19.09 -0.43
C LYS A 21 -0.61 18.62 -1.36
N PRO A 22 -0.75 17.47 -2.06
CA PRO A 22 0.29 16.97 -2.97
C PRO A 22 0.53 17.93 -4.14
N CYS A 23 1.79 18.05 -4.58
CA CYS A 23 2.20 18.97 -5.65
C CYS A 23 1.95 18.34 -7.03
N LEU A 24 0.74 18.52 -7.54
CA LEU A 24 0.20 17.76 -8.67
C LEU A 24 0.44 18.44 -10.03
N ILE A 25 1.70 18.70 -10.41
CA ILE A 25 1.99 19.38 -11.67
C ILE A 25 1.46 18.59 -12.89
N LEU A 26 1.47 17.25 -12.85
CA LEU A 26 0.93 16.43 -13.94
C LEU A 26 -0.61 16.45 -14.02
N CYS A 27 -1.27 16.29 -12.87
CA CYS A 27 -2.72 16.14 -12.81
C CYS A 27 -3.49 17.45 -13.03
N MET A 28 -2.80 18.58 -13.17
CA MET A 28 -3.45 19.88 -13.40
C MET A 28 -3.44 20.33 -14.87
N PHE A 29 -2.49 19.87 -15.70
CA PHE A 29 -2.23 20.52 -17.01
C PHE A 29 -2.46 19.69 -18.28
N GLU A 30 -2.36 18.35 -18.29
CA GLU A 30 -2.58 17.54 -19.52
C GLU A 30 -3.94 16.79 -19.51
N ARG A 31 -4.86 17.15 -20.44
CA ARG A 31 -6.26 16.65 -20.47
C ARG A 31 -6.39 15.12 -20.51
N GLN A 32 -5.49 14.43 -21.20
CA GLN A 32 -5.55 12.98 -21.43
C GLN A 32 -4.91 12.18 -20.28
N GLU A 33 -3.99 12.78 -19.52
CA GLU A 33 -3.32 12.12 -18.39
C GLU A 33 -4.09 12.27 -17.07
N ARG A 34 -5.04 13.21 -17.01
CA ARG A 34 -5.96 13.40 -15.87
C ARG A 34 -6.86 12.20 -15.58
N GLU A 35 -7.15 11.38 -16.58
CA GLU A 35 -8.03 10.21 -16.40
C GLU A 35 -7.44 9.20 -15.42
N PHE A 36 -6.10 9.09 -15.33
CA PHE A 36 -5.45 8.10 -14.46
C PHE A 36 -5.02 8.67 -13.12
N CYS A 37 -5.33 9.93 -12.82
CA CYS A 37 -4.85 10.59 -11.61
C CYS A 37 -5.47 9.96 -10.35
N PRO A 38 -4.65 9.49 -9.39
CA PRO A 38 -5.12 8.87 -8.15
C PRO A 38 -5.79 9.87 -7.17
N THR A 39 -5.88 11.15 -7.53
CA THR A 39 -6.70 12.13 -6.83
C THR A 39 -8.18 12.06 -7.21
N ASN A 40 -8.52 11.34 -8.29
CA ASN A 40 -9.89 11.09 -8.71
C ASN A 40 -10.49 9.92 -7.90
N ALA A 41 -11.61 10.14 -7.22
CA ALA A 41 -12.27 9.12 -6.40
C ALA A 41 -12.65 7.84 -7.18
N GLY A 42 -12.99 7.96 -8.47
CA GLY A 42 -13.25 6.81 -9.34
C GLY A 42 -12.00 5.97 -9.57
N ILE A 43 -10.83 6.60 -9.72
CA ILE A 43 -9.54 5.92 -9.87
C ILE A 43 -9.08 5.31 -8.55
N GLN A 44 -9.28 6.01 -7.43
CA GLN A 44 -9.03 5.46 -6.10
C GLN A 44 -9.83 4.18 -5.87
N LYS A 45 -11.12 4.22 -6.23
CA LYS A 45 -12.00 3.06 -6.19
C LYS A 45 -11.51 1.95 -7.12
N GLU A 46 -11.14 2.25 -8.36
CA GLU A 46 -10.60 1.27 -9.30
C GLU A 46 -9.36 0.57 -8.72
N ILE A 47 -8.39 1.32 -8.20
CA ILE A 47 -7.18 0.79 -7.58
C ILE A 47 -7.54 -0.19 -6.46
N VAL A 48 -8.41 0.22 -5.53
CA VAL A 48 -8.83 -0.62 -4.40
C VAL A 48 -9.57 -1.87 -4.88
N ASP A 49 -10.48 -1.74 -5.84
CA ASP A 49 -11.28 -2.84 -6.37
C ASP A 49 -10.37 -3.90 -7.03
N ILE A 50 -9.36 -3.50 -7.81
CA ILE A 50 -8.42 -4.42 -8.44
C ILE A 50 -7.59 -5.17 -7.39
N HIS A 51 -7.08 -4.46 -6.38
CA HIS A 51 -6.35 -5.10 -5.29
C HIS A 51 -7.23 -6.13 -4.57
N ASN A 52 -8.45 -5.74 -4.21
CA ASN A 52 -9.38 -6.64 -3.52
C ASN A 52 -9.81 -7.82 -4.40
N GLN A 53 -9.94 -7.65 -5.72
CA GLN A 53 -10.16 -8.75 -6.64
C GLN A 53 -9.01 -9.78 -6.54
N PHE A 54 -7.76 -9.34 -6.75
CA PHE A 54 -6.61 -10.25 -6.66
C PHE A 54 -6.44 -10.90 -5.28
N ARG A 55 -6.79 -10.19 -4.20
CA ARG A 55 -6.73 -10.71 -2.83
C ARG A 55 -7.76 -11.82 -2.56
N ARG A 56 -8.94 -11.76 -3.20
CA ARG A 56 -9.99 -12.79 -3.09
C ARG A 56 -9.65 -14.07 -3.87
N ASP A 57 -8.90 -13.90 -4.95
CA ASP A 57 -8.64 -14.93 -5.94
C ASP A 57 -7.30 -15.65 -5.71
N VAL A 58 -6.65 -15.40 -4.58
CA VAL A 58 -5.39 -16.08 -4.24
C VAL A 58 -5.56 -17.59 -4.16
N GLN A 59 -4.55 -18.30 -4.65
CA GLN A 59 -4.42 -19.74 -4.53
C GLN A 59 -3.09 -20.08 -3.83
N PRO A 60 -3.09 -20.88 -2.75
CA PRO A 60 -4.27 -21.39 -2.03
C PRO A 60 -5.13 -20.28 -1.37
N PRO A 61 -6.40 -20.56 -1.00
CA PRO A 61 -7.26 -19.58 -0.35
C PRO A 61 -6.68 -19.10 0.99
N ALA A 62 -7.00 -17.87 1.36
CA ALA A 62 -6.45 -17.20 2.54
C ALA A 62 -7.48 -17.01 3.66
N GLN A 63 -7.17 -17.47 4.87
CA GLN A 63 -8.07 -17.36 6.03
C GLN A 63 -8.11 -15.96 6.66
N ASP A 64 -7.06 -15.16 6.44
CA ASP A 64 -6.76 -13.92 7.17
C ASP A 64 -6.56 -12.71 6.25
N MET A 65 -6.97 -12.80 4.98
CA MET A 65 -6.75 -11.74 3.99
C MET A 65 -7.64 -10.53 4.28
N LEU A 66 -7.08 -9.42 4.72
CA LEU A 66 -7.87 -8.21 4.99
C LEU A 66 -8.36 -7.55 3.70
N MET A 67 -9.54 -6.96 3.76
CA MET A 67 -10.04 -6.05 2.74
C MET A 67 -9.21 -4.78 2.74
N MET A 68 -8.79 -4.34 1.54
CA MET A 68 -8.05 -3.12 1.35
C MET A 68 -9.00 -1.93 1.16
N SER A 69 -8.63 -0.77 1.72
CA SER A 69 -9.30 0.52 1.51
C SER A 69 -8.32 1.57 0.99
N TRP A 70 -8.85 2.67 0.43
CA TRP A 70 -8.02 3.81 0.06
C TRP A 70 -7.51 4.54 1.31
N ASP A 71 -6.33 5.15 1.22
CA ASP A 71 -5.75 5.99 2.29
C ASP A 71 -4.99 7.19 1.71
N ASP A 72 -5.45 8.39 2.07
CA ASP A 72 -4.92 9.65 1.55
C ASP A 72 -3.53 10.00 2.11
N GLU A 73 -3.18 9.51 3.31
CA GLU A 73 -1.85 9.72 3.87
C GLU A 73 -0.81 8.91 3.08
N ALA A 74 -1.12 7.65 2.77
CA ALA A 74 -0.30 6.80 1.90
C ALA A 74 -0.21 7.36 0.47
N MET A 75 -1.30 7.94 -0.06
CA MET A 75 -1.29 8.63 -1.36
C MET A 75 -0.33 9.81 -1.33
N THR A 76 -0.38 10.62 -0.27
CA THR A 76 0.44 11.82 -0.13
C THR A 76 1.92 11.47 -0.11
N THR A 77 2.31 10.45 0.63
CA THR A 77 3.71 10.00 0.69
C THR A 77 4.16 9.31 -0.60
N ALA A 78 3.29 8.51 -1.24
CA ALA A 78 3.57 7.88 -2.53
C ALA A 78 3.78 8.94 -3.64
N GLN A 79 2.90 9.95 -3.72
CA GLN A 79 3.01 11.04 -4.68
C GLN A 79 4.32 11.82 -4.48
N ALA A 80 4.63 12.19 -3.23
CA ALA A 80 5.88 12.88 -2.91
C ALA A 80 7.14 12.07 -3.26
N TRP A 81 7.05 10.73 -3.30
CA TRP A 81 8.15 9.89 -3.75
C TRP A 81 8.28 9.88 -5.27
N VAL A 82 7.19 9.62 -6.00
CA VAL A 82 7.23 9.54 -7.47
C VAL A 82 7.63 10.86 -8.11
N ASP A 83 7.23 12.01 -7.55
CA ASP A 83 7.60 13.35 -8.01
C ASP A 83 9.11 13.62 -8.01
N LYS A 84 9.89 12.83 -7.25
CA LYS A 84 11.35 12.91 -7.27
C LYS A 84 11.96 12.33 -8.54
N CYS A 85 11.18 11.60 -9.34
CA CYS A 85 11.61 10.97 -10.59
C CYS A 85 12.84 10.07 -10.45
N LYS A 86 12.96 9.39 -9.30
CA LYS A 86 13.99 8.40 -9.02
C LYS A 86 13.38 7.01 -9.20
N ARG A 87 13.72 6.33 -10.31
CA ARG A 87 13.22 4.98 -10.68
C ARG A 87 13.80 3.86 -9.80
N ARG A 88 13.68 3.99 -8.49
CA ARG A 88 14.15 3.05 -7.47
C ARG A 88 13.40 3.29 -6.17
N HIS A 89 13.43 2.30 -5.28
CA HIS A 89 12.94 2.50 -3.91
C HIS A 89 13.78 3.54 -3.15
N GLY A 90 13.11 4.29 -2.30
CA GLY A 90 13.74 5.27 -1.40
C GLY A 90 14.27 4.66 -0.10
N PRO A 91 14.91 5.47 0.76
CA PRO A 91 15.17 5.06 2.14
C PRO A 91 13.83 4.85 2.89
N PRO A 92 13.78 4.05 3.97
CA PRO A 92 12.60 3.89 4.82
C PRO A 92 11.93 5.21 5.24
N SER A 93 12.73 6.25 5.49
CA SER A 93 12.26 7.59 5.86
C SER A 93 11.41 8.29 4.79
N SER A 94 11.42 7.80 3.54
CA SER A 94 10.60 8.33 2.45
C SER A 94 9.18 7.77 2.39
N ARG A 95 8.86 6.79 3.24
CA ARG A 95 7.58 6.07 3.26
C ARG A 95 7.13 5.79 4.68
N LEU A 96 7.12 6.84 5.52
CA LEU A 96 6.59 6.76 6.87
C LEU A 96 5.14 7.19 6.88
N TYR A 97 4.28 6.40 7.52
CA TYR A 97 2.87 6.78 7.72
C TYR A 97 2.80 7.98 8.65
N ASN A 98 2.09 9.04 8.24
CA ASN A 98 2.17 10.37 8.83
C ASN A 98 1.94 10.34 10.35
N GLY A 99 2.69 11.16 11.10
CA GLY A 99 2.61 11.20 12.56
C GLY A 99 3.12 9.94 13.28
N THR A 100 3.60 8.92 12.55
CA THR A 100 4.10 7.67 13.12
C THR A 100 5.53 7.35 12.66
N LYS A 101 6.17 6.37 13.30
CA LYS A 101 7.43 5.76 12.84
C LYS A 101 7.21 4.50 12.01
N TYR A 102 5.98 4.28 11.54
CA TYR A 102 5.62 3.07 10.84
C TYR A 102 6.01 3.18 9.36
N GLU A 103 6.90 2.30 8.89
CA GLU A 103 7.30 2.22 7.49
C GLU A 103 6.20 1.52 6.67
N LEU A 104 5.81 2.14 5.55
CA LEU A 104 4.87 1.60 4.56
C LEU A 104 5.57 0.64 3.60
N GLY A 105 4.80 -0.28 3.03
CA GLY A 105 5.23 -1.05 1.85
C GLY A 105 5.26 -0.16 0.61
N GLU A 106 5.92 -0.59 -0.47
CA GLU A 106 5.99 0.18 -1.71
C GLU A 106 6.12 -0.73 -2.93
N ASN A 107 5.27 -0.50 -3.93
CA ASN A 107 5.43 -1.04 -5.29
C ASN A 107 5.63 0.13 -6.25
N LEU A 108 6.56 -0.02 -7.20
CA LEU A 108 6.90 1.00 -8.18
C LEU A 108 6.74 0.43 -9.60
N PHE A 109 6.38 1.28 -10.55
CA PHE A 109 6.27 0.92 -11.96
C PHE A 109 6.61 2.11 -12.85
N PHE A 110 7.25 1.89 -13.98
CA PHE A 110 7.50 2.95 -14.95
C PHE A 110 7.29 2.48 -16.39
N SER A 111 6.89 3.39 -17.26
CA SER A 111 6.67 3.12 -18.68
C SER A 111 7.00 4.35 -19.54
N SER A 112 7.20 4.14 -20.85
CA SER A 112 7.38 5.21 -21.84
C SER A 112 6.06 5.82 -22.34
N SER A 113 4.93 5.34 -21.82
CA SER A 113 3.58 5.81 -22.13
C SER A 113 2.69 5.68 -20.91
N ALA A 114 1.65 6.53 -20.83
CA ALA A 114 0.66 6.42 -19.78
C ALA A 114 -0.03 5.04 -19.80
N LYS A 115 -0.19 4.45 -18.62
CA LYS A 115 -0.91 3.19 -18.37
C LYS A 115 -2.06 3.44 -17.39
N SER A 116 -3.14 2.68 -17.57
CA SER A 116 -4.21 2.60 -16.57
C SER A 116 -3.72 1.91 -15.31
N TRP A 117 -4.35 2.21 -14.17
CA TRP A 117 -4.01 1.54 -12.91
C TRP A 117 -4.29 0.04 -12.95
N ARG A 118 -5.33 -0.41 -13.66
CA ARG A 118 -5.50 -1.84 -13.99
C ARG A 118 -4.27 -2.46 -14.62
N SER A 119 -3.68 -1.83 -15.64
CA SER A 119 -2.48 -2.36 -16.28
C SER A 119 -1.29 -2.39 -15.34
N VAL A 120 -1.10 -1.34 -14.52
CA VAL A 120 0.02 -1.25 -13.57
C VAL A 120 -0.08 -2.33 -12.49
N ILE A 121 -1.24 -2.45 -11.84
CA ILE A 121 -1.45 -3.41 -10.75
C ILE A 121 -1.44 -4.85 -11.28
N THR A 122 -1.97 -5.09 -12.48
CA THR A 122 -1.86 -6.41 -13.15
C THR A 122 -0.41 -6.77 -13.43
N ALA A 123 0.44 -5.82 -13.85
CA ALA A 123 1.86 -6.09 -14.06
C ALA A 123 2.57 -6.49 -12.75
N TRP A 124 2.24 -5.87 -11.62
CA TRP A 124 2.70 -6.31 -10.30
C TRP A 124 2.17 -7.69 -9.92
N HIS A 125 0.90 -7.96 -10.18
CA HIS A 125 0.27 -9.25 -9.88
C HIS A 125 0.87 -10.40 -10.70
N ASN A 126 1.24 -10.18 -11.96
CA ASN A 126 1.75 -11.22 -12.86
C ASN A 126 3.05 -11.90 -12.39
N GLU A 127 3.75 -11.34 -11.38
CA GLU A 127 4.83 -12.08 -10.72
C GLU A 127 4.35 -13.37 -10.02
N VAL A 128 3.03 -13.58 -9.88
CA VAL A 128 2.41 -14.85 -9.47
C VAL A 128 2.92 -16.05 -10.28
N GLU A 129 3.28 -15.86 -11.56
CA GLU A 129 3.87 -16.90 -12.41
C GLU A 129 5.21 -17.44 -11.87
N HIS A 130 5.83 -16.73 -10.93
CA HIS A 130 7.11 -17.05 -10.32
C HIS A 130 7.00 -17.26 -8.80
N PHE A 131 5.78 -17.22 -8.28
CA PHE A 131 5.47 -17.43 -6.87
C PHE A 131 5.12 -18.91 -6.62
N THR A 132 5.46 -19.41 -5.42
CA THR A 132 5.03 -20.74 -4.99
C THR A 132 4.79 -20.70 -3.49
N TYR A 133 3.53 -20.77 -3.07
CA TYR A 133 3.18 -20.76 -1.64
C TYR A 133 3.89 -21.90 -0.87
N PRO A 134 4.38 -21.67 0.37
CA PRO A 134 4.40 -20.40 1.11
C PRO A 134 5.64 -19.54 0.80
N ASN A 135 6.51 -19.98 -0.11
CA ASN A 135 7.77 -19.34 -0.41
C ASN A 135 7.55 -18.09 -1.27
N ILE A 136 8.05 -16.95 -0.77
CA ILE A 136 7.93 -15.67 -1.49
C ILE A 136 8.54 -15.76 -2.88
N SER A 137 9.63 -16.51 -3.13
CA SER A 137 10.26 -16.62 -4.45
C SER A 137 10.48 -18.07 -4.86
N ALA A 138 10.10 -18.43 -6.08
CA ALA A 138 10.62 -19.61 -6.76
C ALA A 138 11.86 -19.21 -7.57
N LYS A 139 12.99 -19.90 -7.33
CA LYS A 139 14.17 -19.90 -8.22
C LYS A 139 14.84 -18.53 -8.44
N GLY A 140 14.77 -17.63 -7.46
CA GLY A 140 15.51 -16.35 -7.47
C GLY A 140 14.90 -15.26 -8.35
N LYS A 141 13.66 -15.44 -8.83
CA LYS A 141 12.91 -14.40 -9.54
C LYS A 141 12.22 -13.44 -8.56
N ALA A 142 12.03 -12.20 -9.01
CA ALA A 142 11.33 -11.17 -8.26
C ALA A 142 9.83 -11.46 -8.19
N THR A 143 9.30 -11.40 -6.99
CA THR A 143 7.89 -11.69 -6.63
C THR A 143 7.36 -10.69 -5.60
N GLY A 144 8.17 -9.70 -5.25
CA GLY A 144 7.89 -8.77 -4.17
C GLY A 144 6.70 -7.86 -4.47
N HIS A 145 6.44 -7.54 -5.74
CA HIS A 145 5.28 -6.73 -6.09
C HIS A 145 4.00 -7.55 -5.90
N TYR A 146 3.98 -8.80 -6.39
CA TYR A 146 2.85 -9.70 -6.20
C TYR A 146 2.61 -9.95 -4.70
N THR A 147 3.63 -10.34 -3.94
CA THR A 147 3.44 -10.65 -2.51
C THR A 147 3.01 -9.44 -1.69
N GLN A 148 3.34 -8.21 -2.10
CA GLN A 148 2.80 -7.01 -1.47
C GLN A 148 1.32 -6.78 -1.82
N VAL A 149 0.90 -7.01 -3.06
CA VAL A 149 -0.52 -6.90 -3.46
C VAL A 149 -1.40 -7.84 -2.62
N ILE A 150 -0.91 -9.05 -2.38
CA ILE A 150 -1.60 -10.11 -1.62
C ILE A 150 -1.12 -10.25 -0.17
N TRP A 151 -0.53 -9.21 0.43
CA TRP A 151 -0.08 -9.29 1.81
C TRP A 151 -1.27 -9.14 2.78
N ASN A 152 -1.52 -10.14 3.62
CA ASN A 152 -2.74 -10.24 4.43
C ASN A 152 -3.04 -8.99 5.26
N SER A 153 -2.00 -8.40 5.87
CA SER A 153 -2.11 -7.28 6.80
C SER A 153 -2.04 -5.90 6.15
N SER A 154 -1.80 -5.84 4.83
CA SER A 154 -1.81 -4.60 4.05
C SER A 154 -3.26 -4.25 3.66
N TYR A 155 -3.96 -3.54 4.54
CA TYR A 155 -5.39 -3.24 4.41
C TYR A 155 -5.69 -1.80 3.95
N LYS A 156 -4.67 -0.99 3.70
CA LYS A 156 -4.78 0.36 3.16
C LYS A 156 -3.77 0.57 2.06
N VAL A 157 -4.17 1.28 1.01
CA VAL A 157 -3.29 1.65 -0.11
C VAL A 157 -3.53 3.10 -0.52
N GLY A 158 -2.46 3.78 -0.86
CA GLY A 158 -2.52 5.07 -1.54
C GLY A 158 -1.43 5.14 -2.59
N CYS A 159 -1.72 5.78 -3.72
CA CYS A 159 -0.85 5.74 -4.89
C CYS A 159 -0.60 7.12 -5.47
N GLY A 160 0.58 7.31 -6.06
CA GLY A 160 0.96 8.49 -6.80
C GLY A 160 1.40 8.15 -8.22
N MET A 161 1.30 9.13 -9.11
CA MET A 161 1.88 9.05 -10.45
C MET A 161 2.43 10.40 -10.89
N THR A 162 3.49 10.37 -11.71
CA THR A 162 4.10 11.56 -12.28
C THR A 162 4.69 11.27 -13.65
N LYS A 163 4.92 12.31 -14.46
CA LYS A 163 5.62 12.20 -15.75
C LYS A 163 6.97 12.85 -15.57
N CYS A 164 7.98 12.00 -15.62
CA CYS A 164 9.37 12.37 -15.46
C CYS A 164 9.99 12.84 -16.78
N PRO A 165 11.12 13.57 -16.72
CA PRO A 165 11.90 13.91 -17.91
C PRO A 165 12.20 12.69 -18.78
N GLY A 166 12.21 12.90 -20.09
CA GLY A 166 12.39 11.81 -21.07
C GLY A 166 11.11 11.02 -21.39
N ASN A 167 9.93 11.59 -21.14
CA ASN A 167 8.62 10.98 -21.40
C ASN A 167 8.44 9.64 -20.65
N ILE A 168 8.82 9.62 -19.37
CA ILE A 168 8.69 8.45 -18.52
C ILE A 168 7.53 8.66 -17.55
N HIS A 169 6.50 7.83 -17.64
CA HIS A 169 5.40 7.79 -16.67
C HIS A 169 5.82 6.90 -15.50
N PHE A 170 5.87 7.47 -14.30
CA PHE A 170 6.30 6.80 -13.08
C PHE A 170 5.15 6.70 -12.08
N TYR A 171 4.93 5.51 -11.57
CA TYR A 171 3.81 5.12 -10.70
C TYR A 171 4.37 4.51 -9.41
N GLY A 172 3.67 4.75 -8.31
CA GLY A 172 4.00 4.14 -7.04
C GLY A 172 2.77 3.98 -6.16
N CYS A 173 2.61 2.84 -5.52
CA CYS A 173 1.63 2.62 -4.47
C CYS A 173 2.36 2.31 -3.17
N GLN A 174 1.90 2.89 -2.07
CA GLN A 174 2.36 2.60 -0.72
C GLN A 174 1.26 1.92 0.09
N TYR A 175 1.67 0.97 0.92
CA TYR A 175 0.76 0.03 1.59
C TYR A 175 0.89 0.14 3.10
N TYR A 176 -0.24 0.34 3.77
CA TYR A 176 -0.34 0.20 5.22
C TYR A 176 -1.14 -1.06 5.55
N ARG A 177 -0.59 -2.05 6.23
CA ARG A 177 0.78 -2.15 6.76
C ARG A 177 1.81 -2.58 5.71
N ALA A 178 3.10 -2.41 5.99
CA ALA A 178 4.15 -2.94 5.13
C ALA A 178 4.10 -4.47 5.10
N GLY A 179 4.37 -5.04 3.93
CA GLY A 179 4.51 -6.48 3.73
C GLY A 179 5.95 -6.93 3.49
N ASN A 180 6.08 -8.11 2.88
CA ASN A 180 7.33 -8.69 2.40
C ASN A 180 8.40 -8.87 3.50
N PHE A 181 7.97 -9.22 4.71
CA PHE A 181 8.92 -9.53 5.78
C PHE A 181 9.62 -10.86 5.50
N ARG A 182 10.96 -10.85 5.61
CA ARG A 182 11.78 -12.04 5.39
C ARG A 182 11.32 -13.18 6.30
N SER A 183 11.21 -14.38 5.72
CA SER A 183 10.78 -15.61 6.39
C SER A 183 9.31 -15.63 6.83
N TRP A 184 8.49 -14.69 6.37
CA TRP A 184 7.04 -14.73 6.55
C TRP A 184 6.34 -15.04 5.23
N ARG A 185 5.26 -15.81 5.32
CA ARG A 185 4.34 -16.02 4.20
C ARG A 185 3.41 -14.80 4.03
N PRO A 186 2.92 -14.51 2.82
CA PRO A 186 2.07 -13.34 2.58
C PRO A 186 0.70 -13.44 3.27
N TYR A 187 0.18 -14.65 3.48
CA TYR A 187 -1.10 -14.91 4.16
C TYR A 187 -1.15 -16.33 4.74
N THR A 188 -2.16 -16.60 5.56
CA THR A 188 -2.44 -17.92 6.14
C THR A 188 -3.36 -18.73 5.24
N GLU A 189 -2.89 -19.87 4.74
CA GLU A 189 -3.66 -20.80 3.93
C GLU A 189 -4.81 -21.44 4.72
N GLY A 190 -5.96 -21.58 4.06
CA GLY A 190 -7.12 -22.36 4.48
C GLY A 190 -8.43 -21.73 3.99
N GLU A 191 -9.58 -22.17 4.53
CA GLU A 191 -10.89 -21.61 4.12
C GLU A 191 -10.94 -20.08 4.23
N ALA A 192 -11.42 -19.43 3.16
CA ALA A 192 -11.51 -17.98 3.11
C ALA A 192 -12.25 -17.43 4.33
N CYS A 193 -11.70 -16.37 4.95
CA CYS A 193 -12.20 -15.79 6.19
C CYS A 193 -12.21 -16.71 7.43
N GLY A 194 -11.55 -17.88 7.41
CA GLY A 194 -11.50 -18.81 8.55
C GLY A 194 -10.92 -18.23 9.85
N MET A 195 -10.16 -17.12 9.77
CA MET A 195 -9.61 -16.42 10.93
C MET A 195 -10.35 -15.12 11.29
N CYS A 196 -11.48 -14.82 10.64
CA CYS A 196 -12.29 -13.63 10.92
C CYS A 196 -13.81 -13.93 10.89
N PRO A 197 -14.30 -14.87 11.70
CA PRO A 197 -15.72 -15.20 11.75
C PRO A 197 -16.56 -13.96 12.12
N GLY A 198 -17.65 -13.73 11.39
CA GLY A 198 -18.50 -12.55 11.56
C GLY A 198 -17.95 -11.25 10.95
N HIS A 199 -16.72 -11.26 10.43
CA HIS A 199 -16.05 -10.11 9.83
C HIS A 199 -15.54 -10.45 8.42
N CYS A 200 -16.42 -11.01 7.59
CA CYS A 200 -16.11 -11.45 6.24
C CYS A 200 -17.03 -10.79 5.21
N VAL A 201 -16.45 -10.18 4.19
CA VAL A 201 -17.17 -9.67 3.02
C VAL A 201 -16.47 -10.18 1.78
N ASP A 202 -17.15 -11.04 1.03
CA ASP A 202 -16.66 -11.60 -0.23
C ASP A 202 -15.21 -12.10 -0.11
N LYS A 203 -15.00 -13.12 0.73
CA LYS A 203 -13.70 -13.77 1.02
C LYS A 203 -12.61 -12.88 1.67
N LEU A 204 -12.91 -11.64 2.04
CA LEU A 204 -11.96 -10.74 2.70
C LEU A 204 -12.39 -10.40 4.13
N CYS A 205 -11.43 -10.43 5.05
CA CYS A 205 -11.61 -10.03 6.45
C CYS A 205 -11.76 -8.51 6.59
N THR A 206 -12.62 -8.04 7.48
CA THR A 206 -12.90 -6.60 7.67
C THR A 206 -12.55 -6.07 9.06
N ASN A 207 -11.81 -6.85 9.85
CA ASN A 207 -11.46 -6.56 11.24
C ASN A 207 -9.92 -6.44 11.44
N PRO A 208 -9.26 -5.40 10.88
CA PRO A 208 -7.84 -5.18 11.08
C PRO A 208 -7.52 -4.80 12.53
N CYS A 209 -6.46 -5.38 13.11
CA CYS A 209 -5.98 -4.95 14.42
C CYS A 209 -5.33 -3.54 14.31
N PRO A 210 -5.79 -2.53 15.08
CA PRO A 210 -5.26 -1.17 14.99
C PRO A 210 -3.83 -1.05 15.56
N TYR A 211 -3.44 -1.99 16.40
CA TYR A 211 -2.14 -2.01 17.07
C TYR A 211 -1.08 -2.80 16.27
N VAL A 212 0.18 -2.63 16.68
CA VAL A 212 1.33 -3.36 16.14
C VAL A 212 2.16 -3.91 17.28
N ASN A 213 2.62 -5.14 17.13
CA ASN A 213 3.64 -5.71 17.99
C ASN A 213 5.00 -5.09 17.66
N LYS A 214 5.82 -4.77 18.66
CA LYS A 214 7.18 -4.23 18.49
C LYS A 214 8.27 -5.31 18.56
N ILE A 215 7.90 -6.58 18.79
CA ILE A 215 8.80 -7.73 18.75
C ILE A 215 8.14 -8.88 17.98
N ARG A 216 8.97 -9.77 17.44
CA ARG A 216 8.55 -10.85 16.53
C ARG A 216 7.74 -11.96 17.21
N ASN A 217 8.11 -12.34 18.43
CA ASN A 217 7.59 -13.52 19.13
C ASN A 217 6.32 -13.24 19.96
N CYS A 218 5.59 -12.16 19.66
CA CYS A 218 4.34 -11.87 20.38
C CYS A 218 3.25 -12.91 20.15
N GLY A 219 3.30 -13.68 19.05
CA GLY A 219 2.38 -14.80 18.84
C GLY A 219 2.48 -15.87 19.93
N ASP A 220 3.69 -16.09 20.46
CA ASP A 220 3.98 -17.10 21.50
C ASP A 220 3.71 -16.59 22.92
N VAL A 221 3.39 -15.30 23.07
CA VAL A 221 3.12 -14.69 24.37
C VAL A 221 1.69 -15.04 24.80
N SER A 222 1.56 -15.73 25.94
CA SER A 222 0.26 -15.99 26.55
C SER A 222 -0.39 -14.68 27.02
N LYS A 223 -1.73 -14.61 26.94
CA LYS A 223 -2.49 -13.40 27.32
C LYS A 223 -2.25 -12.99 28.78
N ASP A 224 -1.99 -13.93 29.69
CA ASP A 224 -1.62 -13.60 31.08
C ASP A 224 -0.37 -12.73 31.20
N ARG A 225 0.59 -12.88 30.28
CA ARG A 225 1.81 -12.08 30.29
C ARG A 225 1.56 -10.63 29.92
N CYS A 226 0.44 -10.29 29.29
CA CYS A 226 0.01 -8.90 29.03
C CYS A 226 -0.26 -8.10 30.31
N LYS A 227 -0.35 -8.76 31.47
CA LYS A 227 -0.34 -8.09 32.80
C LYS A 227 1.01 -7.42 33.08
N GLN A 228 2.09 -7.93 32.49
CA GLN A 228 3.43 -7.34 32.63
C GLN A 228 3.60 -6.16 31.67
N LYS A 229 4.12 -5.04 32.20
CA LYS A 229 4.33 -3.79 31.45
C LYS A 229 5.16 -3.99 30.18
N PHE A 230 6.17 -4.87 30.22
CA PHE A 230 6.98 -5.19 29.05
C PHE A 230 6.14 -5.75 27.89
N TYR A 231 5.34 -6.80 28.12
CA TYR A 231 4.53 -7.42 27.08
C TYR A 231 3.38 -6.52 26.64
N ARG A 232 2.75 -5.77 27.53
CA ARG A 232 1.75 -4.76 27.15
C ARG A 232 2.30 -3.74 26.16
N ASN A 233 3.54 -3.30 26.37
CA ASN A 233 4.17 -2.28 25.53
C ASN A 233 4.81 -2.82 24.25
N MET A 234 5.35 -4.03 24.29
CA MET A 234 6.08 -4.65 23.17
C MET A 234 5.17 -5.56 22.31
N CYS A 235 4.08 -6.06 22.87
CA CYS A 235 3.15 -6.97 22.21
C CYS A 235 1.72 -6.42 22.25
N GLN A 236 1.56 -5.12 22.03
CA GLN A 236 0.28 -4.44 22.15
C GLN A 236 -0.82 -5.09 21.29
N ALA A 237 -0.52 -5.43 20.02
CA ALA A 237 -1.50 -6.11 19.17
C ALA A 237 -1.91 -7.48 19.73
N ARG A 238 -0.95 -8.27 20.25
CA ARG A 238 -1.28 -9.52 20.93
C ARG A 238 -2.13 -9.31 22.18
N CYS A 239 -1.90 -8.23 22.92
CA CYS A 239 -2.58 -7.99 24.19
C CYS A 239 -3.98 -7.43 24.01
N GLU A 240 -4.16 -6.48 23.09
CA GLU A 240 -5.38 -5.70 22.93
C GLU A 240 -6.32 -6.25 21.84
N CYS A 241 -5.82 -7.03 20.86
CA CYS A 241 -6.64 -7.64 19.82
C CYS A 241 -6.94 -9.10 20.16
N ASP A 242 -8.21 -9.48 20.08
CA ASP A 242 -8.71 -10.82 20.40
C ASP A 242 -9.25 -11.53 19.16
N THR A 243 -9.99 -10.80 18.33
CA THR A 243 -10.68 -11.33 17.14
C THR A 243 -10.12 -10.77 15.84
N GLU A 244 -9.40 -9.65 15.92
CA GLU A 244 -8.86 -8.92 14.79
C GLU A 244 -7.65 -9.60 14.18
N ILE A 245 -7.45 -9.39 12.88
CA ILE A 245 -6.26 -9.87 12.17
C ILE A 245 -5.05 -9.08 12.65
N ILE A 246 -4.15 -9.76 13.37
CA ILE A 246 -2.92 -9.18 13.90
C ILE A 246 -1.84 -9.15 12.81
N PRO A 247 -1.24 -7.98 12.54
CA PRO A 247 -0.18 -7.88 11.55
C PRO A 247 1.13 -8.52 12.02
N VAL A 248 1.84 -9.07 11.06
CA VAL A 248 3.24 -9.51 11.23
C VAL A 248 4.16 -8.30 11.50
N TYR A 249 5.16 -8.48 12.36
CA TYR A 249 6.16 -7.46 12.70
C TYR A 249 7.45 -7.55 11.86
N LYS A 250 8.00 -6.38 11.49
CA LYS A 250 9.32 -6.20 10.86
C LYS A 250 10.43 -6.18 11.91
N LYS A 251 11.47 -7.01 11.78
CA LYS A 251 12.66 -6.95 12.64
C LYS A 251 13.33 -5.58 12.60
#